data_AF-A0A6G9FHR7-F1
#
_entry.id   AF-A0A6G9FHR7-F1
#
_cell.length_a   1.000
_cell.length_b   1.000
_cell.length_c   1.000
_cell.angle_alpha   90.00
_cell.angle_beta   90.00
_cell.angle_gamma   90.00
#
_symmetry.space_group_name_H-M   'P 1'
#
loop_
_entity.id
_entity.type
_entity.pdbx_description
1 polymer ?
#
loop_
_entity_poly.entity_id
_entity_poly.type
_entity_poly.pdbx_seq_one_letter_code
_entity_poly.pdbx_strand_id
1 'polypeptide(L)'
;MVDKAHLDVSDDDLTRLAGDLDDMQRHLDNQVRRMDAVVDRIEAGWKGEAAKGYRALHQGAAEDAVRIREILKVLEQAMRMSRDGFTDQELDTLRRMRQAESGVDAALEAAKLSEGTAPLTPASRILDV
;
A
#
# COMPACT_ATOMS: atom_id res chain seq x y z
N MET A 1 33.59 4.57 22.92
CA MET A 1 32.57 3.51 22.98
C MET A 1 31.28 4.14 22.54
N VAL A 2 30.72 3.70 21.41
CA VAL A 2 29.40 4.15 20.97
C VAL A 2 28.40 3.35 21.79
N ASP A 3 27.58 4.04 22.59
CA ASP A 3 26.45 3.42 23.28
C ASP A 3 25.58 2.74 22.22
N LYS A 4 25.42 1.42 22.35
CA LYS A 4 24.42 0.70 21.57
C LYS A 4 23.08 1.32 21.92
N ALA A 5 22.42 1.92 20.93
CA ALA A 5 21.06 2.42 21.09
C ALA A 5 20.14 1.24 21.42
N HIS A 6 19.97 0.96 22.71
CA HIS A 6 19.00 0.02 23.21
C HIS A 6 17.66 0.74 23.13
N LEU A 7 16.84 0.39 22.15
CA LEU A 7 15.44 0.76 22.16
C LEU A 7 14.84 0.17 23.45
N ASP A 8 14.29 1.02 24.32
CA ASP A 8 13.59 0.61 25.55
C ASP A 8 12.16 0.16 25.19
N VAL A 9 12.08 -0.88 24.37
CA VAL A 9 10.84 -1.44 23.83
C VAL A 9 10.96 -2.96 23.92
N SER A 10 9.90 -3.65 24.36
CA SER A 10 9.94 -5.11 24.47
C SER A 10 9.88 -5.78 23.09
N ASP A 11 10.47 -6.96 22.98
CA ASP A 11 10.44 -7.80 21.75
C ASP A 11 9.00 -8.07 21.29
N ASP A 12 8.08 -8.22 22.25
CA ASP A 12 6.65 -8.41 22.01
C ASP A 12 6.00 -7.16 21.39
N ASP A 13 6.36 -5.96 21.85
CA ASP A 13 5.87 -4.70 21.30
C ASP A 13 6.37 -4.47 19.87
N LEU A 14 7.64 -4.81 19.58
CA LEU A 14 8.20 -4.74 18.22
C LEU A 14 7.52 -5.74 17.28
N THR A 15 7.25 -6.95 17.76
CA THR A 15 6.52 -7.97 17.00
C THR A 15 5.10 -7.51 16.69
N ARG A 16 4.41 -6.90 17.67
CA ARG A 16 3.08 -6.33 17.49
C ARG A 16 3.09 -5.20 16.46
N LEU A 17 4.02 -4.27 16.60
CA LEU A 17 4.12 -3.13 15.67
C LEU A 17 4.40 -3.58 14.24
N ALA A 18 5.24 -4.60 14.04
CA ALA A 18 5.42 -5.19 12.71
C ALA A 18 4.10 -5.77 12.15
N GLY A 19 3.30 -6.42 12.99
CA GLY A 19 1.95 -6.87 12.62
C GLY A 19 1.02 -5.71 12.23
N ASP A 20 1.02 -4.64 13.01
CA ASP A 20 0.20 -3.45 12.74
C ASP A 20 0.61 -2.77 11.42
N LEU A 21 1.91 -2.77 11.08
CA LEU A 21 2.42 -2.25 9.80
C LEU A 21 1.97 -3.11 8.61
N ASP A 22 1.96 -4.44 8.74
CA ASP A 22 1.42 -5.36 7.73
C ASP A 22 -0.10 -5.16 7.53
N ASP A 23 -0.84 -4.97 8.62
CA ASP A 23 -2.28 -4.66 8.56
C ASP A 23 -2.55 -3.35 7.83
N MET A 24 -1.76 -2.30 8.07
CA MET A 24 -1.88 -1.04 7.36
C MET A 24 -1.55 -1.14 5.87
N GLN A 25 -0.57 -1.96 5.48
CA GLN A 25 -0.28 -2.23 4.07
C GLN A 25 -1.50 -2.84 3.37
N ARG A 26 -2.10 -3.88 3.97
CA ARG A 26 -3.32 -4.52 3.45
C ARG A 26 -4.50 -3.56 3.42
N HIS A 27 -4.61 -2.67 4.41
CA HIS A 27 -5.65 -1.65 4.45
C HIS A 27 -5.53 -0.68 3.27
N LEU A 28 -4.32 -0.18 2.98
CA LEU A 28 -4.07 0.73 1.86
C LEU A 28 -4.44 0.09 0.52
N ASP A 29 -4.03 -1.16 0.27
CA ASP A 29 -4.38 -1.90 -0.94
C ASP A 29 -5.90 -2.02 -1.13
N ASN A 30 -6.62 -2.34 -0.05
CA ASN A 30 -8.07 -2.45 -0.07
C ASN A 30 -8.74 -1.10 -0.31
N GLN A 31 -8.21 -0.01 0.24
CA GLN A 31 -8.78 1.33 0.04
C GLN A 31 -8.61 1.80 -1.40
N VAL A 32 -7.49 1.50 -2.07
CA VAL A 32 -7.31 1.76 -3.51
C VAL A 32 -8.38 1.03 -4.32
N ARG A 33 -8.49 -0.30 -4.16
CA ARG A 33 -9.49 -1.12 -4.88
C ARG A 33 -10.93 -0.69 -4.63
N ARG A 34 -11.27 -0.31 -3.40
CA ARG A 34 -12.61 0.18 -3.07
C ARG A 34 -12.91 1.51 -3.77
N MET A 35 -11.93 2.39 -3.85
CA MET A 35 -12.11 3.68 -4.50
C MET A 35 -12.20 3.53 -6.03
N ASP A 36 -11.44 2.61 -6.65
CA ASP A 36 -11.62 2.21 -8.05
C ASP A 36 -13.05 1.73 -8.34
N ALA A 37 -13.58 0.81 -7.53
CA ALA A 37 -14.94 0.30 -7.71
C ALA A 37 -16.03 1.40 -7.61
N VAL A 38 -15.76 2.44 -6.81
CA VAL A 38 -16.64 3.60 -6.71
C VAL A 38 -16.52 4.49 -7.96
N VAL A 39 -15.31 4.73 -8.46
CA VAL A 39 -15.06 5.46 -9.71
C VAL A 39 -15.82 4.80 -10.86
N ASP A 40 -15.65 3.49 -11.05
CA ASP A 40 -16.31 2.75 -12.13
C ASP A 40 -17.84 2.84 -12.08
N ARG A 41 -18.42 2.84 -10.87
CA ARG A 41 -19.86 3.00 -10.68
C ARG A 41 -20.34 4.41 -11.00
N ILE A 42 -19.56 5.44 -10.67
CA ILE A 42 -19.92 6.85 -10.90
C ILE A 42 -19.73 7.23 -12.37
N GLU A 43 -18.67 6.75 -13.03
CA GLU A 43 -18.42 7.01 -14.45
C GLU A 43 -19.53 6.46 -15.36
N ALA A 44 -20.26 5.42 -14.93
CA ALA A 44 -21.47 4.97 -15.62
C ALA A 44 -22.53 6.09 -15.76
N GLY A 45 -22.57 7.03 -14.81
CA GLY A 45 -23.52 8.15 -14.77
C GLY A 45 -22.95 9.49 -15.25
N TRP A 46 -21.64 9.73 -15.15
CA TRP A 46 -21.00 11.00 -15.54
C TRP A 46 -20.00 10.79 -16.66
N LYS A 47 -20.45 10.93 -17.91
CA LYS A 47 -19.57 10.88 -19.09
C LYS A 47 -19.05 12.28 -19.42
N GLY A 48 -17.73 12.49 -19.38
CA GLY A 48 -17.11 13.75 -19.81
C GLY A 48 -15.83 14.12 -19.06
N GLU A 49 -15.46 15.40 -19.12
CA GLU A 49 -14.21 15.93 -18.53
C GLU A 49 -14.14 15.77 -17.00
N ALA A 50 -15.29 15.79 -16.30
CA ALA A 50 -15.34 15.53 -14.86
C ALA A 50 -14.91 14.09 -14.51
N ALA A 51 -15.31 13.10 -15.31
CA ALA A 51 -14.90 11.71 -15.15
C ALA A 51 -13.37 11.56 -15.32
N LYS A 52 -12.81 12.17 -16.37
CA LYS A 52 -11.35 12.17 -16.61
C LYS A 52 -10.57 12.82 -15.48
N GLY A 53 -11.02 13.98 -14.99
CA GLY A 53 -10.39 14.68 -13.87
C GLY A 53 -10.40 13.86 -12.58
N TYR A 54 -11.51 13.18 -12.30
CA TYR A 54 -11.62 12.30 -11.14
C TYR A 54 -10.73 11.06 -11.26
N ARG A 55 -10.68 10.42 -12.44
CA ARG A 55 -9.80 9.28 -12.72
C ARG A 55 -8.31 9.64 -12.54
N ALA A 56 -7.90 10.82 -13.00
CA ALA A 56 -6.53 11.30 -12.79
C ALA A 56 -6.21 11.53 -11.30
N LEU A 57 -7.15 12.11 -10.54
CA LEU A 57 -6.98 12.29 -9.09
C LEU A 57 -6.88 10.93 -8.38
N HIS A 58 -7.72 9.97 -8.77
CA HIS A 58 -7.71 8.63 -8.20
C HIS A 58 -6.39 7.92 -8.46
N GLN A 59 -5.88 7.97 -9.70
CA GLN A 59 -4.59 7.39 -10.05
C GLN A 59 -3.46 7.99 -9.19
N GLY A 60 -3.42 9.32 -9.01
CA GLY A 60 -2.45 9.96 -8.12
C GLY A 60 -2.55 9.48 -6.66
N ALA A 61 -3.77 9.33 -6.14
CA ALA A 61 -3.99 8.82 -4.79
C ALA A 61 -3.60 7.33 -4.64
N ALA A 62 -3.78 6.53 -5.68
CA ALA A 62 -3.35 5.13 -5.72
C ALA A 62 -1.81 5.01 -5.74
N GLU A 63 -1.13 5.87 -6.51
CA GLU A 63 0.33 5.99 -6.51
C GLU A 63 0.87 6.39 -5.14
N ASP A 64 0.22 7.34 -4.46
CA ASP A 64 0.56 7.73 -3.09
C ASP A 64 0.40 6.58 -2.10
N ALA A 65 -0.71 5.84 -2.18
CA ALA A 65 -0.95 4.67 -1.32
C ALA A 65 0.11 3.58 -1.53
N VAL A 66 0.53 3.34 -2.77
CA VAL A 66 1.63 2.42 -3.10
C VAL A 66 2.94 2.91 -2.45
N ARG A 67 3.30 4.19 -2.61
CA ARG A 67 4.53 4.72 -2.01
C ARG A 67 4.54 4.57 -0.50
N ILE A 68 3.42 4.89 0.17
CA ILE A 68 3.29 4.71 1.62
C ILE A 68 3.46 3.23 1.97
N ARG A 69 2.81 2.32 1.25
CA ARG A 69 2.91 0.87 1.49
C ARG A 69 4.36 0.37 1.39
N GLU A 70 5.13 0.80 0.40
CA GLU A 70 6.52 0.37 0.27
C GLU A 70 7.40 0.88 1.43
N ILE A 71 7.16 2.10 1.91
CA ILE A 71 7.81 2.61 3.13
C ILE A 71 7.43 1.74 4.34
N LEU A 72 6.15 1.40 4.49
CA LEU A 72 5.67 0.55 5.59
C LEU A 72 6.32 -0.84 5.57
N LYS A 73 6.57 -1.44 4.40
CA LYS A 73 7.31 -2.72 4.28
C LYS A 73 8.72 -2.62 4.83
N VAL A 74 9.44 -1.55 4.51
CA VAL A 74 10.81 -1.34 5.02
C VAL A 74 10.79 -1.15 6.54
N LEU A 75 9.82 -0.40 7.06
CA LEU A 75 9.65 -0.19 8.50
C LEU A 75 9.29 -1.49 9.22
N GLU A 76 8.37 -2.29 8.67
CA GLU A 76 7.99 -3.59 9.22
C GLU A 76 9.22 -4.49 9.38
N GLN A 77 10.03 -4.58 8.32
CA GLN A 77 11.24 -5.41 8.34
C GLN A 77 12.27 -4.86 9.33
N ALA A 78 12.41 -3.54 9.43
CA ALA A 78 13.25 -2.94 10.45
C ALA A 78 12.79 -3.31 11.88
N MET A 79 11.48 -3.33 12.15
CA MET A 79 10.95 -3.72 13.47
C MET A 79 11.17 -5.21 13.74
N ARG A 80 10.96 -6.09 12.74
CA ARG A 80 11.24 -7.53 12.87
C ARG A 80 12.72 -7.81 13.17
N MET A 81 13.62 -7.07 12.53
CA MET A 81 15.08 -7.20 12.72
C MET A 81 15.55 -6.53 14.01
N SER A 82 14.85 -5.51 14.49
CA SER A 82 15.15 -4.86 15.76
C SER A 82 14.84 -5.72 16.98
N ARG A 83 14.01 -6.77 16.82
CA ARG A 83 13.59 -7.66 17.92
C ARG A 83 14.78 -8.25 18.67
N ASP A 84 15.79 -8.74 17.94
CA ASP A 84 16.96 -9.40 18.55
C ASP A 84 18.17 -8.43 18.71
N GLY A 85 17.94 -7.14 18.43
CA GLY A 85 18.96 -6.09 18.34
C GLY A 85 19.73 -6.13 17.01
N PHE A 86 19.90 -4.97 16.35
CA PHE A 86 20.50 -4.92 15.02
C PHE A 86 21.96 -5.42 14.97
N THR A 87 22.22 -6.35 14.06
CA THR A 87 23.54 -6.76 13.58
C THR A 87 23.97 -5.97 12.34
N ASP A 88 25.27 -5.96 12.02
CA ASP A 88 25.79 -5.29 10.82
C ASP A 88 25.20 -5.87 9.52
N GLN A 89 24.96 -7.18 9.49
CA GLN A 89 24.32 -7.87 8.35
C GLN A 89 22.86 -7.43 8.18
N GLU A 90 22.15 -7.22 9.28
CA GLU A 90 20.77 -6.76 9.26
C GLU A 90 20.67 -5.30 8.80
N LEU A 91 21.57 -4.44 9.26
CA LEU A 91 21.64 -3.05 8.80
C LEU A 91 21.93 -2.97 7.30
N ASP A 92 22.83 -3.83 6.78
CA ASP A 92 23.10 -3.87 5.35
C ASP A 92 21.88 -4.35 4.55
N THR A 93 21.17 -5.36 5.06
CA THR A 93 19.92 -5.84 4.46
C THR A 93 18.87 -4.72 4.39
N LEU A 94 18.68 -3.95 5.48
CA LEU A 94 17.76 -2.80 5.48
C LEU A 94 18.14 -1.71 4.48
N ARG A 95 19.44 -1.44 4.30
CA ARG A 95 19.90 -0.49 3.28
C ARG A 95 19.55 -0.98 1.87
N ARG A 96 19.77 -2.26 1.57
CA ARG A 96 19.39 -2.85 0.28
C ARG A 96 17.89 -2.81 0.05
N MET A 97 17.08 -3.09 1.08
CA MET A 97 15.62 -3.01 0.99
C MET A 97 15.13 -1.59 0.69
N ARG A 98 15.70 -0.58 1.36
CA ARG A 98 15.37 0.83 1.10
C ARG A 98 15.75 1.27 -0.33
N GLN A 99 16.89 0.79 -0.84
CA GLN A 99 17.28 1.02 -2.23
C GLN A 99 16.29 0.36 -3.20
N ALA A 100 15.86 -0.87 -2.93
CA ALA A 100 14.87 -1.55 -3.74
C ALA A 100 13.51 -0.84 -3.72
N GLU A 101 13.05 -0.38 -2.56
CA GLU A 101 11.83 0.43 -2.39
C GLU A 101 11.86 1.69 -3.25
N SER A 102 12.97 2.43 -3.26
CA SER A 102 13.12 3.62 -4.11
C SER A 102 13.05 3.33 -5.62
N GLY A 103 13.23 2.07 -6.03
CA GLY A 103 13.12 1.61 -7.41
C GLY A 103 11.74 1.10 -7.81
N VAL A 104 10.77 1.06 -6.89
CA VAL A 104 9.40 0.61 -7.20
C VAL A 104 8.70 1.66 -8.07
N ASP A 105 8.17 1.21 -9.21
CA ASP A 105 7.32 2.03 -10.06
C ASP A 105 5.91 2.11 -9.46
N ALA A 106 5.66 3.20 -8.72
CA ALA A 106 4.38 3.40 -8.04
C ALA A 106 3.20 3.47 -9.01
N ALA A 107 3.39 4.01 -10.22
CA ALA A 107 2.35 4.12 -11.24
C ALA A 107 1.98 2.75 -11.78
N LEU A 108 2.97 1.90 -12.08
CA LEU A 108 2.74 0.54 -12.54
C LEU A 108 2.03 -0.30 -11.47
N GLU A 109 2.46 -0.23 -10.21
CA GLU A 109 1.84 -0.99 -9.12
C GLU A 109 0.42 -0.49 -8.80
N ALA A 110 0.19 0.81 -8.86
CA ALA A 110 -1.15 1.38 -8.72
C ALA A 110 -2.09 0.90 -9.85
N ALA A 111 -1.58 0.88 -11.09
CA ALA A 111 -2.34 0.34 -12.23
C ALA A 111 -2.71 -1.13 -12.04
N LYS A 112 -1.79 -1.98 -11.58
CA LYS A 112 -2.07 -3.40 -11.27
C LYS A 112 -3.13 -3.58 -10.20
N LEU A 113 -3.12 -2.74 -9.17
CA LEU A 113 -4.16 -2.76 -8.13
C LEU A 113 -5.54 -2.42 -8.69
N SER A 114 -5.58 -1.47 -9.63
CA SER A 114 -6.81 -0.99 -10.27
C SER A 114 -7.36 -1.98 -11.30
N GLU A 115 -6.51 -2.60 -12.12
CA GLU A 115 -6.87 -3.62 -13.11
C GLU A 115 -7.55 -4.87 -12.50
N GLY A 116 -7.27 -5.18 -11.23
CA GLY A 116 -7.92 -6.26 -10.49
C GLY A 116 -9.41 -6.03 -10.20
N THR A 117 -9.93 -4.83 -10.49
CA THR A 117 -11.31 -4.41 -10.21
C THR A 117 -12.20 -4.52 -11.46
N ALA A 118 -12.07 -5.62 -12.23
CA ALA A 118 -12.87 -5.84 -13.43
C ALA A 118 -14.37 -5.50 -13.19
N PRO A 119 -15.01 -4.74 -14.10
CA PRO A 119 -16.31 -4.18 -13.84
C PRO A 119 -17.32 -5.30 -13.55
N LEU A 120 -17.97 -5.22 -12.39
CA LEU A 120 -19.18 -5.97 -12.13
C LEU A 120 -20.18 -5.55 -13.20
N THR A 121 -20.33 -6.37 -14.24
CA THR A 121 -21.35 -6.20 -15.26
C THR A 121 -22.68 -6.02 -14.53
N PRO A 122 -23.40 -4.90 -14.75
CA PRO A 122 -24.69 -4.74 -14.10
C PRO A 122 -25.61 -5.81 -14.67
N ALA A 123 -25.90 -6.84 -13.87
CA ALA A 123 -26.95 -7.79 -14.16
C ALA A 123 -28.29 -7.06 -13.97
N SER A 124 -28.70 -6.30 -14.99
CA SER A 124 -30.05 -5.77 -15.09
C SER A 124 -31.04 -6.94 -15.16
N ARG A 125 -31.73 -7.20 -14.04
CA ARG A 125 -32.91 -8.10 -13.97
C ARG A 125 -34.20 -7.29 -13.84
N ILE A 126 -34.41 -6.29 -14.70
CA ILE A 126 -35.65 -5.48 -14.70
C ILE A 126 -36.36 -5.52 -16.07
N LEU A 127 -36.02 -6.47 -16.94
CA LEU A 127 -36.82 -6.76 -18.13
C LEU A 127 -37.03 -8.26 -18.25
N ASP A 128 -37.85 -8.80 -17.36
CA ASP A 128 -38.64 -10.00 -17.63
C ASP A 128 -40.00 -9.83 -16.92
N VAL A 129 -41.04 -9.71 -17.75
CA VAL A 129 -42.49 -9.60 -17.49
C VAL A 129 -43.04 -8.22 -17.12
#